data_AF-A0A2S5G6R7-F1
#
_entry.id   AF-A0A2S5G6R7-F1
#
_cell.length_a   1.000
_cell.length_b   1.000
_cell.length_c   1.000
_cell.angle_alpha   90.00
_cell.angle_beta   90.00
_cell.angle_gamma   90.00
#
_symmetry.space_group_name_H-M   'P 1'
#
loop_
_entity.id
_entity.type
_entity.pdbx_description
1 polymer ?
#
loop_
_entity_poly.entity_id
_entity_poly.type
_entity_poly.pdbx_seq_one_letter_code
_entity_poly.pdbx_strand_id
1 'polypeptide(L)'
;MDIRFYDETRPRKKRDNIDDDFESQFSAATAVFSFFLFKGKSKENIKQINIDCRKNIKSIFYHDVVDGFWDIDVPYDPYVFLSITEDEQKRKEFLRVFNEIFEQIFEHKNWDKEVLQKALASSKEVSFKREFLLKGTPKKNPKKDKLAIVRCIEDIRSFQIIC
;
A
#
# COMPACT_ATOMS: atom_id res chain seq x y z
N MET A 1 7.94 9.12 6.46
CA MET A 1 7.23 7.97 7.07
C MET A 1 6.81 7.07 5.93
N ASP A 2 7.01 5.75 6.05
CA ASP A 2 6.59 4.76 5.06
C ASP A 2 5.27 4.10 5.48
N ILE A 3 4.50 3.58 4.52
CA ILE A 3 3.26 2.85 4.77
C ILE A 3 3.36 1.54 4.01
N ARG A 4 3.07 0.42 4.66
CA ARG A 4 3.08 -0.90 4.03
C ARG A 4 1.84 -1.68 4.38
N PHE A 5 1.29 -2.36 3.39
CA PHE A 5 0.14 -3.26 3.55
C PHE A 5 0.62 -4.69 3.43
N TYR A 6 0.15 -5.57 4.31
CA TYR A 6 0.47 -6.99 4.31
C TYR A 6 -0.80 -7.83 4.30
N ASP A 7 -0.70 -9.01 3.68
CA ASP A 7 -1.72 -10.04 3.72
C ASP A 7 -1.34 -11.07 4.78
N GLU A 8 -1.97 -11.01 5.95
CA GLU A 8 -1.66 -11.95 7.04
C GLU A 8 -2.21 -13.36 6.78
N THR A 9 -3.22 -13.49 5.90
CA THR A 9 -3.90 -14.77 5.62
C THR A 9 -3.04 -15.74 4.83
N ARG A 10 -1.95 -15.26 4.22
CA ARG A 10 -0.98 -16.09 3.51
C ARG A 10 0.42 -15.81 4.04
N PRO A 11 1.03 -16.72 4.83
CA PRO A 11 2.47 -16.63 5.07
C PRO A 11 3.18 -16.56 3.71
N ARG A 12 4.31 -15.84 3.61
CA ARG A 12 5.11 -15.54 2.40
C ARG A 12 5.54 -16.73 1.50
N LYS A 13 4.87 -17.89 1.55
CA LYS A 13 5.05 -19.05 0.68
C LYS A 13 4.41 -18.81 -0.69
N LYS A 14 5.26 -18.87 -1.72
CA LYS A 14 5.00 -19.15 -3.15
C LYS A 14 3.79 -18.42 -3.77
N ARG A 15 3.95 -17.13 -4.04
CA ARG A 15 3.28 -16.53 -5.20
C ARG A 15 4.28 -16.55 -6.34
N ASP A 16 3.98 -17.35 -7.37
CA ASP A 16 4.88 -17.51 -8.52
C ASP A 16 4.80 -16.28 -9.45
N ASN A 17 3.70 -15.52 -9.40
CA ASN A 17 3.50 -14.30 -10.19
C ASN A 17 3.21 -13.08 -9.29
N ILE A 18 3.71 -11.92 -9.70
CA ILE A 18 3.47 -10.60 -9.11
C ILE A 18 2.01 -10.14 -9.27
N ASP A 19 1.30 -10.69 -10.25
CA ASP A 19 -0.13 -10.42 -10.47
C ASP A 19 -1.01 -10.93 -9.32
N ASP A 20 -0.60 -12.02 -8.68
CA ASP A 20 -1.32 -12.67 -7.59
C ASP A 20 -0.90 -12.16 -6.19
N ASP A 21 0.01 -11.19 -6.15
CA ASP A 21 0.62 -10.67 -4.93
C ASP A 21 -0.02 -9.37 -4.47
N PHE A 22 -0.81 -9.46 -3.40
CA PHE A 22 -1.48 -8.30 -2.81
C PHE A 22 -0.51 -7.16 -2.53
N GLU A 23 0.58 -7.43 -1.81
CA GLU A 23 1.59 -6.42 -1.44
C GLU A 23 2.15 -5.71 -2.67
N SER A 24 2.57 -6.48 -3.69
CA SER A 24 3.09 -5.91 -4.95
C SER A 24 2.04 -5.10 -5.67
N GLN A 25 0.81 -5.61 -5.76
CA GLN A 25 -0.29 -4.91 -6.42
C GLN A 25 -0.70 -3.63 -5.68
N PHE A 26 -0.59 -3.60 -4.35
CA PHE A 26 -0.93 -2.46 -3.49
C PHE A 26 0.19 -1.40 -3.42
N SER A 27 1.45 -1.83 -3.53
CA SER A 27 2.64 -1.03 -3.26
C SER A 27 2.68 0.33 -3.96
N ALA A 28 2.35 0.39 -5.25
CA ALA A 28 2.41 1.63 -6.03
C ALA A 28 1.41 2.68 -5.50
N ALA A 29 0.16 2.29 -5.27
CA ALA A 29 -0.85 3.19 -4.74
C ALA A 29 -0.49 3.65 -3.33
N THR A 30 0.03 2.73 -2.49
CA THR A 30 0.48 3.05 -1.14
C THR A 30 1.65 4.04 -1.14
N ALA A 31 2.62 3.88 -2.04
CA ALA A 31 3.76 4.79 -2.15
C ALA A 31 3.30 6.21 -2.54
N VAL A 32 2.41 6.34 -3.52
CA VAL A 32 1.83 7.63 -3.94
C VAL A 32 1.07 8.28 -2.78
N PHE A 33 0.22 7.52 -2.11
CA PHE A 33 -0.55 8.04 -0.98
C PHE A 33 0.37 8.47 0.18
N SER A 34 1.35 7.64 0.55
CA SER A 34 2.34 7.94 1.59
C SER A 34 3.14 9.21 1.27
N PHE A 35 3.52 9.40 0.00
CA PHE A 35 4.21 10.60 -0.46
C PHE A 35 3.39 11.87 -0.18
N PHE A 36 2.10 11.88 -0.55
CA PHE A 36 1.25 13.04 -0.32
C PHE A 36 0.92 13.24 1.16
N LEU A 37 0.71 12.15 1.90
CA LEU A 37 0.30 12.19 3.29
C LEU A 37 1.40 12.71 4.21
N PHE A 38 2.64 12.25 4.01
CA PHE A 38 3.73 12.52 4.94
C PHE A 38 4.85 13.39 4.36
N LYS A 39 4.94 13.59 3.03
CA LYS A 39 6.00 14.37 2.36
C LYS A 39 7.40 14.13 2.95
N GLY A 40 7.71 12.88 3.31
CA GLY A 40 9.00 12.49 3.90
C GLY A 40 9.21 12.83 5.39
N LYS A 41 8.23 13.38 6.10
CA LYS A 41 8.34 13.68 7.54
C LYS A 41 7.89 12.47 8.38
N SER A 42 8.61 12.18 9.46
CA SER A 42 8.12 11.33 10.55
C SER A 42 7.20 12.14 11.45
N LYS A 43 6.12 11.53 11.94
CA LYS A 43 5.30 12.07 13.03
C LYS A 43 5.51 11.18 14.24
N GLU A 44 5.68 11.78 15.42
CA GLU A 44 5.63 11.05 16.70
C GLU A 44 6.59 9.85 16.78
N ASN A 45 7.81 9.99 16.27
CA ASN A 45 8.82 8.91 16.19
C ASN A 45 8.40 7.69 15.35
N ILE A 46 7.29 7.76 14.62
CA ILE A 46 6.86 6.74 13.67
C ILE A 46 7.61 6.94 12.36
N LYS A 47 8.43 5.95 12.02
CA LYS A 47 9.15 5.86 10.75
C LYS A 47 8.32 5.10 9.71
N GLN A 48 7.55 4.10 10.14
CA GLN A 48 6.77 3.24 9.25
C GLN A 48 5.47 2.78 9.92
N ILE A 49 4.38 2.79 9.17
CA ILE A 49 3.10 2.19 9.55
C ILE A 49 2.95 0.88 8.77
N ASN A 50 2.77 -0.23 9.48
CA ASN A 50 2.51 -1.54 8.92
C ASN A 50 1.02 -1.87 9.11
N ILE A 51 0.34 -2.14 8.02
CA ILE A 51 -1.09 -2.39 7.98
C ILE A 51 -1.29 -3.86 7.64
N ASP A 52 -1.63 -4.66 8.64
CA ASP A 52 -1.87 -6.08 8.50
C ASP A 52 -3.36 -6.32 8.20
N CYS A 53 -3.66 -6.66 6.95
CA CYS A 53 -5.01 -6.92 6.49
C CYS A 53 -5.47 -8.31 6.95
N ARG A 54 -6.48 -8.34 7.84
CA ARG A 54 -7.05 -9.57 8.40
C ARG A 54 -8.54 -9.66 8.10
N LYS A 55 -8.93 -10.75 7.43
CA LYS A 55 -10.34 -11.05 7.12
C LYS A 55 -11.21 -11.28 8.38
N ASN A 56 -10.61 -11.85 9.43
CA ASN A 56 -11.35 -12.42 10.56
C ASN A 56 -11.45 -11.50 11.78
N ILE A 57 -11.08 -10.24 11.66
CA ILE A 57 -11.26 -9.24 12.72
C ILE A 57 -12.42 -8.30 12.36
N LYS A 58 -13.04 -7.69 13.37
CA LYS A 58 -14.22 -6.83 13.21
C LYS A 58 -13.91 -5.33 13.32
N SER A 59 -12.75 -4.99 13.86
CA SER A 59 -12.35 -3.62 14.15
C SER A 59 -10.84 -3.48 13.97
N ILE A 60 -10.37 -2.24 13.82
CA ILE A 60 -8.95 -1.95 13.80
C ILE A 60 -8.34 -2.21 15.19
N PHE A 61 -7.16 -2.82 15.20
CA PHE A 61 -6.36 -3.00 16.41
C PHE A 61 -5.04 -2.27 16.26
N TYR A 62 -4.71 -1.42 17.23
CA TYR A 62 -3.49 -0.61 17.24
C TYR A 62 -2.48 -1.24 18.19
N HIS A 63 -1.31 -1.65 17.68
CA HIS A 63 -0.22 -2.11 18.52
C HIS A 63 0.62 -0.93 19.03
N ASP A 64 1.52 -1.20 19.96
CA ASP A 64 2.50 -0.22 20.41
C ASP A 64 3.52 0.11 19.31
N VAL A 65 4.06 1.32 19.37
CA VAL A 65 5.15 1.73 18.47
C VAL A 65 6.46 1.18 19.02
N VAL A 66 7.13 0.31 18.26
CA VAL A 66 8.41 -0.30 18.64
C VAL A 66 9.47 0.09 17.62
N ASP A 67 10.57 0.71 18.06
CA ASP A 67 11.68 1.18 17.20
C ASP A 67 11.27 2.09 16.03
N GLY A 68 10.11 2.74 16.16
CA GLY A 68 9.50 3.60 15.12
C GLY A 68 8.68 2.85 14.09
N PHE A 69 8.41 1.56 14.29
CA PHE A 69 7.43 0.79 13.52
C PHE A 69 6.12 0.73 14.30
N TRP A 70 5.03 1.02 13.61
CA TRP A 70 3.69 0.96 14.19
C TRP A 70 2.86 -0.04 13.42
N ASP A 71 2.57 -1.17 14.06
CA ASP A 71 1.75 -2.24 13.49
C ASP A 71 0.27 -2.00 13.79
N ILE A 72 -0.57 -2.20 12.79
CA ILE A 72 -2.02 -1.96 12.85
C ILE A 72 -2.73 -3.09 12.12
N ASP A 73 -3.59 -3.82 12.81
CA ASP A 73 -4.43 -4.84 12.19
C ASP A 73 -5.73 -4.20 11.70
N VAL A 74 -6.12 -4.47 10.44
CA VAL A 74 -7.34 -3.90 9.83
C VAL A 74 -8.29 -4.99 9.31
N PRO A 75 -9.62 -4.80 9.44
CA PRO A 75 -10.63 -5.75 8.97
C PRO A 75 -10.80 -5.68 7.44
N TYR A 76 -9.78 -6.13 6.71
CA TYR A 76 -9.77 -6.14 5.25
C TYR A 76 -9.39 -7.51 4.70
N ASP A 77 -10.09 -7.96 3.67
CA ASP A 77 -9.80 -9.20 2.95
C ASP A 77 -9.01 -8.90 1.67
N PRO A 78 -7.69 -9.19 1.62
CA PRO A 78 -6.87 -8.96 0.42
C PRO A 78 -7.39 -9.62 -0.85
N TYR A 79 -8.16 -10.71 -0.74
CA TYR A 79 -8.73 -11.38 -1.90
C TYR A 79 -9.80 -10.55 -2.60
N VAL A 80 -10.52 -9.68 -1.88
CA VAL A 80 -11.49 -8.76 -2.48
C VAL A 80 -10.76 -7.89 -3.51
N PHE A 81 -9.64 -7.30 -3.11
CA PHE A 81 -8.83 -6.51 -4.02
C PHE A 81 -8.26 -7.31 -5.20
N LEU A 82 -7.70 -8.49 -4.91
CA LEU A 82 -7.07 -9.34 -5.94
C LEU A 82 -8.09 -9.85 -6.97
N SER A 83 -9.36 -10.00 -6.59
CA SER A 83 -10.43 -10.45 -7.49
C SER A 83 -10.90 -9.42 -8.50
N ILE A 84 -10.58 -8.13 -8.28
CA ILE A 84 -10.93 -7.07 -9.21
C ILE A 84 -10.01 -7.18 -10.43
N THR A 85 -10.57 -7.20 -11.64
CA THR A 85 -9.77 -7.30 -12.88
C THR A 85 -9.57 -5.94 -13.56
N GLU A 86 -10.50 -5.00 -13.36
CA GLU A 86 -10.45 -3.68 -13.99
C GLU A 86 -9.63 -2.68 -13.17
N ASP A 87 -8.69 -1.98 -13.81
CA ASP A 87 -7.82 -1.02 -13.13
C ASP A 87 -8.59 0.17 -12.52
N GLU A 88 -9.66 0.63 -13.17
CA GLU A 88 -10.48 1.72 -12.63
C GLU A 88 -11.19 1.30 -11.33
N GLN A 89 -11.69 0.07 -11.28
CA GLN A 89 -12.31 -0.49 -10.09
C GLN A 89 -11.27 -0.72 -8.98
N LYS A 90 -10.07 -1.22 -9.32
CA LYS A 90 -8.97 -1.33 -8.35
C LYS A 90 -8.63 0.04 -7.76
N ARG A 91 -8.60 1.10 -8.58
CA ARG A 91 -8.36 2.47 -8.10
C ARG A 91 -9.44 2.96 -7.14
N LYS A 92 -10.72 2.69 -7.44
CA LYS A 92 -11.83 3.03 -6.52
C LYS A 92 -11.68 2.29 -5.20
N GLU A 93 -11.33 1.01 -5.26
CA GLU A 93 -11.11 0.19 -4.07
C GLU A 93 -9.94 0.69 -3.22
N PHE A 94 -8.82 1.08 -3.85
CA PHE A 94 -7.69 1.72 -3.15
C PHE A 94 -8.10 2.93 -2.33
N LEU A 95 -8.81 3.86 -2.97
CA LEU A 95 -9.23 5.11 -2.31
C LEU A 95 -10.21 4.84 -1.18
N ARG A 96 -11.12 3.88 -1.35
CA ARG A 96 -12.06 3.44 -0.31
C ARG A 96 -11.30 2.88 0.90
N VAL A 97 -10.41 1.92 0.67
CA VAL A 97 -9.62 1.26 1.73
C VAL A 97 -8.72 2.25 2.45
N PHE A 98 -8.04 3.14 1.73
CA PHE A 98 -7.21 4.18 2.35
C PHE A 98 -8.04 5.15 3.17
N ASN A 99 -9.19 5.61 2.67
CA ASN A 99 -10.05 6.50 3.44
C ASN A 99 -10.53 5.84 4.74
N GLU A 100 -11.11 4.64 4.66
CA GLU A 100 -11.67 3.93 5.82
C GLU A 100 -10.63 3.65 6.91
N ILE A 101 -9.42 3.22 6.51
CA ILE A 101 -8.36 2.89 7.46
C ILE A 101 -7.74 4.17 8.03
N PHE A 102 -7.38 5.13 7.18
CA PHE A 102 -6.67 6.31 7.65
C PHE A 102 -7.57 7.32 8.36
N GLU A 103 -8.87 7.35 8.10
CA GLU A 103 -9.82 8.13 8.92
C GLU A 103 -9.76 7.67 10.38
N GLN A 104 -9.81 6.36 10.61
CA GLN A 104 -9.75 5.78 11.95
C GLN A 104 -8.38 5.99 12.61
N ILE A 105 -7.28 5.84 11.86
CA ILE A 105 -5.92 6.12 12.36
C ILE A 105 -5.77 7.59 12.77
N PHE A 106 -6.24 8.51 11.93
CA PHE A 106 -6.15 9.94 12.20
C PHE A 106 -7.00 10.34 13.40
N GLU A 107 -8.16 9.71 13.55
CA GLU A 107 -9.00 9.91 14.74
C GLU A 107 -8.36 9.35 16.00
N HIS A 108 -7.80 8.13 15.95
CA HIS A 108 -7.10 7.51 17.08
C HIS A 108 -5.89 8.33 17.55
N LYS A 109 -5.12 8.91 16.62
CA LYS A 109 -3.95 9.74 16.93
C LYS A 109 -4.26 11.23 17.09
N ASN A 110 -5.52 11.63 16.92
CA ASN A 110 -5.92 13.04 16.86
C ASN A 110 -5.06 13.87 15.88
N TRP A 111 -4.76 13.29 14.71
CA TRP A 111 -4.05 13.97 13.63
C TRP A 111 -5.00 14.83 12.80
N ASP A 112 -4.45 15.87 12.18
CA ASP A 112 -5.21 16.77 11.31
C ASP A 112 -5.81 16.05 10.10
N LYS A 113 -7.15 15.90 10.10
CA LYS A 113 -7.92 15.26 9.04
C LYS A 113 -7.84 16.02 7.70
N GLU A 114 -7.53 17.32 7.70
CA GLU A 114 -7.36 18.09 6.47
C GLU A 114 -6.16 17.58 5.64
N VAL A 115 -5.10 17.14 6.32
CA VAL A 115 -3.93 16.52 5.67
C VAL A 115 -4.31 15.22 4.98
N LEU A 116 -5.15 14.39 5.62
CA LEU A 116 -5.66 13.16 5.04
C LEU A 116 -6.50 13.43 3.79
N GLN A 117 -7.46 14.37 3.88
CA GLN A 117 -8.33 14.72 2.76
C GLN A 117 -7.54 15.24 1.55
N LYS A 118 -6.53 16.10 1.78
CA LYS A 118 -5.62 16.57 0.72
C LYS A 118 -4.85 15.42 0.08
N ALA A 119 -4.33 14.49 0.88
CA ALA A 119 -3.59 13.34 0.36
C ALA A 119 -4.47 12.40 -0.48
N LEU A 120 -5.71 12.15 -0.06
CA LEU A 120 -6.67 11.35 -0.82
C LEU A 120 -7.06 12.03 -2.14
N ALA A 121 -7.31 13.35 -2.11
CA ALA A 121 -7.61 14.13 -3.30
C ALA A 121 -6.45 14.10 -4.31
N SER A 122 -5.22 14.38 -3.86
CA SER A 122 -4.04 14.31 -4.73
C SER A 122 -3.79 12.91 -5.28
N SER A 123 -3.98 11.87 -4.46
CA SER A 123 -3.81 10.47 -4.91
C SER A 123 -4.85 10.05 -5.95
N LYS A 124 -6.04 10.67 -5.95
CA LYS A 124 -7.10 10.42 -6.94
C LYS A 124 -6.77 11.01 -8.30
N GLU A 125 -6.07 12.15 -8.33
CA GLU A 125 -5.66 12.84 -9.55
C GLU A 125 -4.49 12.15 -10.27
N VAL A 126 -3.70 11.37 -9.53
CA VAL A 126 -2.57 10.61 -10.10
C VAL A 126 -3.08 9.33 -10.79
N SER A 127 -3.04 9.31 -12.13
CA SER A 127 -3.23 8.09 -12.90
C SER A 127 -1.96 7.24 -12.85
N PHE A 128 -1.91 6.24 -11.98
CA PHE A 128 -0.84 5.24 -12.02
C PHE A 128 -1.26 4.06 -12.91
N LYS A 129 -0.44 3.74 -13.92
CA LYS A 129 -0.50 2.45 -14.63
C LYS A 129 0.54 1.52 -14.04
N ARG A 130 0.13 0.30 -13.69
CA ARG A 130 1.05 -0.76 -13.27
C ARG A 130 1.46 -1.54 -14.50
N GLU A 131 2.66 -1.27 -15.00
CA GLU A 131 3.26 -2.09 -16.04
C GLU A 131 4.31 -3.02 -15.43
N PHE A 132 3.96 -4.30 -15.36
CA PHE A 132 4.95 -5.36 -15.17
C PHE A 132 5.59 -5.62 -16.54
N LEU A 133 6.83 -5.16 -16.73
CA LEU A 133 7.53 -5.19 -18.02
C LEU A 133 7.67 -6.60 -18.61
N LEU A 134 7.51 -7.64 -17.80
CA LEU A 134 7.51 -9.04 -18.22
C LEU A 134 6.34 -9.77 -17.54
N LYS A 135 5.33 -10.19 -18.32
CA LYS A 135 4.25 -11.06 -17.82
C LYS A 135 4.86 -12.38 -17.33
N GLY A 136 4.42 -12.84 -16.15
CA GLY A 136 4.97 -14.05 -15.52
C GLY A 136 6.34 -13.83 -14.85
N THR A 137 6.69 -12.59 -14.50
CA THR A 137 7.92 -12.32 -13.72
C THR A 137 7.82 -12.99 -12.35
N PRO A 138 8.77 -13.86 -12.01
CA PRO A 138 8.78 -14.51 -10.70
C PRO A 138 9.07 -13.48 -9.59
N LYS A 139 8.32 -13.55 -8.49
CA LYS A 139 8.49 -12.67 -7.30
C LYS A 139 9.92 -12.68 -6.74
N LYS A 140 10.64 -13.80 -6.90
CA LYS A 140 12.07 -13.92 -6.59
C LYS A 140 12.76 -14.49 -7.80
N ASN A 141 13.76 -13.78 -8.32
CA ASN A 141 14.62 -14.38 -9.32
C ASN A 141 15.49 -15.47 -8.66
N PRO A 142 15.35 -16.75 -9.04
CA PRO A 142 16.16 -17.84 -8.50
C PRO A 142 17.67 -17.67 -8.76
N LYS A 143 18.06 -16.92 -9.79
CA LYS A 143 19.45 -16.66 -10.18
C LYS A 143 20.02 -15.31 -9.72
N LYS A 144 19.19 -14.42 -9.13
CA LYS A 144 19.55 -13.04 -8.72
C LYS A 144 20.20 -12.14 -9.80
N ASP A 145 20.17 -12.55 -11.06
CA ASP A 145 20.84 -11.90 -12.22
C ASP A 145 19.93 -10.95 -13.02
N LYS A 146 18.63 -10.96 -12.75
CA LYS A 146 17.57 -10.19 -13.40
C LYS A 146 16.81 -9.39 -12.36
N LEU A 147 16.74 -8.08 -12.60
CA LEU A 147 16.00 -7.11 -11.80
C LEU A 147 14.55 -7.04 -12.33
N ALA A 148 13.56 -7.15 -11.46
CA ALA A 148 12.19 -6.80 -11.82
C ALA A 148 12.07 -5.28 -11.71
N ILE A 149 11.94 -4.59 -12.84
CA ILE A 149 11.71 -3.14 -12.87
C ILE A 149 10.20 -2.93 -12.91
N VAL A 150 9.62 -2.49 -11.79
CA VAL A 150 8.25 -1.97 -11.75
C VAL A 150 8.33 -0.51 -12.19
N ARG A 151 7.86 -0.21 -13.40
CA ARG A 151 7.82 1.17 -13.89
C ARG A 151 6.46 1.77 -13.56
N CYS A 152 6.43 2.62 -12.54
CA CYS A 152 5.30 3.54 -12.34
C CYS A 152 5.53 4.74 -13.27
N ILE A 153 4.73 4.88 -14.32
CA ILE A 153 4.76 6.06 -15.19
C ILE A 153 3.65 7.00 -14.69
N GLU A 154 4.07 8.16 -14.19
CA GLU A 154 3.21 9.31 -13.90
C GLU A 154 3.46 10.37 -14.98
N ASP A 155 2.40 10.89 -15.61
CA ASP A 155 2.50 11.82 -16.75
C ASP A 155 2.96 13.25 -16.37
N ILE A 156 3.22 13.54 -15.08
CA ILE A 156 3.63 14.87 -14.64
C ILE A 156 5.03 14.88 -14.00
N ARG A 157 5.47 13.82 -13.31
CA ARG A 157 6.84 13.68 -12.78
C ARG A 157 7.24 12.21 -12.66
N SER A 158 8.32 11.81 -13.33
CA SER A 158 8.87 10.46 -13.17
C SER A 158 9.47 10.30 -11.77
N PHE A 159 9.02 9.30 -11.01
CA PHE A 159 9.75 8.81 -9.84
C PHE A 159 10.10 7.33 -10.04
N GLN A 160 11.35 6.98 -9.76
CA GLN A 160 11.84 5.61 -9.87
C GLN A 160 11.74 4.95 -8.50
N ILE A 161 10.87 3.94 -8.38
CA ILE A 161 10.87 3.04 -7.23
C ILE A 161 11.86 1.91 -7.56
N ILE A 162 12.95 1.83 -6.79
CA ILE A 162 13.89 0.71 -6.86
C ILE A 162 13.53 -0.21 -5.68
N CYS A 163 13.01 -1.39 -5.98
CA CYS A 163 12.77 -2.48 -5.04
C CYS A 163 13.81 -3.58 -5.21
#